data_AF-A0A847M3C2-F1
#
_entry.id   AF-A0A847M3C2-F1
#
_cell.length_a   1.000
_cell.length_b   1.000
_cell.length_c   1.000
_cell.angle_alpha   90.00
_cell.angle_beta   90.00
_cell.angle_gamma   90.00
#
_symmetry.space_group_name_H-M   'P 1'
#
loop_
_entity.id
_entity.type
_entity.pdbx_description
1 polymer ?
#
loop_
_entity_poly.entity_id
_entity_poly.type
_entity_poly.pdbx_seq_one_letter_code
_entity_poly.pdbx_strand_id
1 'polypeptide(L)'
;TSRGSIPFGDPNLAVTDARLETSYLYVWMDYRPDSIQERRLEQWKSGTIKKVQAIGEGPLAGPGGSNWLDGKRQALEDAARAAVRSLLRGTERNRPKHSTGFVALAAFPRYWVDAGRWQCGATFYIEVSDITAFSAY
;
A
#
# COMPACT_ATOMS: atom_id res chain seq x y z
N THR A 1 -5.11 -12.66 -8.53
CA THR A 1 -3.65 -12.58 -8.73
C THR A 1 -3.16 -11.18 -8.41
N SER A 2 -2.27 -11.04 -7.43
CA SER A 2 -1.68 -9.75 -7.04
C SER A 2 -0.97 -9.12 -8.24
N ARG A 3 -1.33 -7.89 -8.62
CA ARG A 3 -0.81 -7.23 -9.83
C ARG A 3 0.55 -6.53 -9.63
N GLY A 4 1.13 -6.60 -8.42
CA GLY A 4 2.36 -5.88 -8.04
C GLY A 4 3.29 -6.66 -7.12
N SER A 5 3.15 -7.99 -7.02
CA SER A 5 4.11 -8.83 -6.30
C SER A 5 5.19 -9.32 -7.25
N ILE A 6 6.45 -9.14 -6.88
CA ILE A 6 7.58 -9.81 -7.51
C ILE A 6 7.59 -11.26 -7.00
N PRO A 7 7.54 -12.28 -7.87
CA PRO A 7 7.63 -13.67 -7.45
C PRO A 7 8.97 -13.93 -6.77
N PHE A 8 8.97 -14.81 -5.76
CA PHE A 8 10.21 -15.22 -5.12
C PHE A 8 11.08 -15.96 -6.13
N GLY A 9 12.34 -15.53 -6.29
CA GLY A 9 13.28 -16.10 -7.27
C GLY A 9 13.08 -15.60 -8.70
N ASP A 10 12.40 -14.47 -8.92
CA ASP A 10 12.31 -13.84 -10.24
C ASP A 10 13.74 -13.50 -10.76
N PRO A 11 14.16 -14.01 -11.93
CA PRO A 11 15.48 -13.75 -12.48
C PRO A 11 15.72 -12.26 -12.80
N ASN A 12 14.66 -11.46 -12.89
CA ASN A 12 14.74 -10.03 -13.13
C ASN A 12 15.07 -9.21 -11.88
N LEU A 13 15.05 -9.81 -10.69
CA LEU A 13 15.48 -9.20 -9.44
C LEU A 13 16.92 -9.63 -9.13
N ALA A 14 17.87 -8.73 -9.35
CA ALA A 14 19.27 -8.96 -9.06
C ALA A 14 19.70 -8.18 -7.81
N VAL A 15 20.48 -8.83 -6.94
CA VAL A 15 21.17 -8.15 -5.84
C VAL A 15 22.49 -7.60 -6.39
N THR A 16 22.63 -6.27 -6.40
CA THR A 16 23.76 -5.57 -7.02
C THR A 16 24.89 -5.32 -6.01
N ASP A 17 24.55 -4.99 -4.77
CA ASP A 17 25.53 -4.78 -3.70
C ASP A 17 24.90 -5.15 -2.35
N ALA A 18 25.70 -5.65 -1.42
CA ALA A 18 25.27 -5.96 -0.07
C ALA A 18 26.37 -5.56 0.92
N ARG A 19 26.07 -4.63 1.81
CA ARG A 19 27.01 -4.09 2.81
C ARG A 19 26.51 -4.38 4.20
N LEU A 20 27.34 -5.02 5.00
CA LEU A 20 27.07 -5.25 6.41
C LEU A 20 27.81 -4.17 7.22
N GLU A 21 27.07 -3.26 7.83
CA GLU A 21 27.64 -2.23 8.72
C GLU A 21 27.10 -2.41 10.14
N THR A 22 28.03 -2.66 11.07
CA THR A 22 27.80 -2.89 12.52
C THR A 22 26.92 -4.11 12.82
N SER A 23 25.64 -4.05 12.42
CA SER A 23 24.63 -5.11 12.57
C SER A 23 23.50 -4.99 11.54
N TYR A 24 23.58 -4.03 10.61
CA TYR A 24 22.59 -3.82 9.56
C TYR A 24 23.13 -4.28 8.22
N LEU A 25 22.37 -5.13 7.53
CA LEU A 25 22.65 -5.52 6.17
C LEU A 25 21.90 -4.59 5.22
N TYR A 26 22.63 -3.71 4.56
CA TYR A 26 22.14 -2.86 3.48
C TYR A 26 22.27 -3.64 2.19
N VAL A 27 21.17 -3.80 1.45
CA VAL A 27 21.16 -4.50 0.16
C VAL A 27 20.65 -3.55 -0.91
N TRP A 28 21.45 -3.39 -1.96
CA TRP A 28 21.06 -2.75 -3.20
C TRP A 28 20.53 -3.81 -4.14
N MET A 29 19.31 -3.61 -4.63
CA MET A 29 18.64 -4.53 -5.54
C MET A 29 18.22 -3.76 -6.78
N ASP A 30 18.55 -4.30 -7.94
CA ASP A 30 18.05 -3.83 -9.23
C ASP A 30 16.95 -4.78 -9.70
N TYR A 31 15.79 -4.22 -10.01
CA TYR A 31 14.70 -4.94 -10.64
C TYR A 31 14.51 -4.43 -12.06
N ARG A 32 14.65 -5.32 -13.05
CA ARG A 32 14.47 -5.01 -14.48
C ARG A 32 13.10 -5.51 -14.96
N PRO A 33 12.06 -4.66 -14.92
CA PRO A 33 10.73 -5.08 -15.36
C PRO A 33 10.73 -5.50 -16.84
N ASP A 34 9.91 -6.50 -17.17
CA ASP A 34 9.60 -6.83 -18.57
C ASP A 34 8.71 -5.73 -19.21
N SER A 35 8.70 -5.64 -20.53
CA SER A 35 7.92 -4.69 -21.34
C SER A 35 6.44 -4.58 -20.94
N ILE A 36 5.80 -5.69 -20.57
CA ILE A 36 4.40 -5.70 -20.09
C ILE A 36 4.29 -5.04 -18.69
N GLN A 37 5.29 -5.27 -17.83
CA GLN A 37 5.35 -4.70 -16.49
C GLN A 37 5.72 -3.21 -16.54
N GLU A 38 6.63 -2.80 -17.43
CA GLU A 38 6.97 -1.41 -17.69
C GLU A 38 5.75 -0.62 -18.14
N ARG A 39 5.04 -1.09 -19.17
CA ARG A 39 3.82 -0.44 -19.66
C ARG A 39 2.76 -0.32 -18.56
N ARG A 40 2.64 -1.33 -17.69
CA ARG A 40 1.77 -1.25 -16.51
C ARG A 40 2.26 -0.17 -15.54
N LEU A 41 3.53 -0.15 -15.19
CA LEU A 41 4.10 0.85 -14.29
C LEU A 41 3.91 2.27 -14.83
N GLU A 42 4.08 2.46 -16.14
CA GLU A 42 3.82 3.71 -16.85
C GLU A 42 2.34 4.10 -16.79
N GLN A 43 1.40 3.17 -17.00
CA GLN A 43 -0.02 3.43 -16.81
C GLN A 43 -0.34 3.92 -15.41
N TRP A 44 0.28 3.31 -14.39
CA TRP A 44 0.15 3.76 -13.00
C TRP A 44 0.74 5.15 -12.75
N LYS A 45 1.82 5.52 -13.45
CA LYS A 45 2.45 6.84 -13.38
C LYS A 45 1.76 7.91 -14.24
N SER A 46 1.03 7.52 -15.29
CA SER A 46 0.49 8.42 -16.33
C SER A 46 -0.60 9.40 -15.87
N GLY A 47 -0.96 9.40 -14.59
CA GLY A 47 -1.85 10.41 -14.00
C GLY A 47 -3.34 10.10 -14.13
N THR A 48 -3.74 9.05 -14.84
CA THR A 48 -5.15 8.61 -14.94
C THR A 48 -5.64 7.97 -13.63
N ILE A 49 -4.74 7.42 -12.81
CA ILE A 49 -5.09 6.78 -11.53
C ILE A 49 -5.21 7.83 -10.42
N LYS A 50 -6.35 7.83 -9.73
CA LYS A 50 -6.62 8.78 -8.65
C LYS A 50 -5.65 8.54 -7.49
N LYS A 51 -4.97 9.63 -7.09
CA LYS A 51 -4.04 9.66 -5.96
C LYS A 51 -4.75 10.20 -4.73
N VAL A 52 -4.74 9.44 -3.64
CA VAL A 52 -5.43 9.80 -2.39
C VAL A 52 -4.48 9.63 -1.22
N GLN A 53 -4.40 10.64 -0.36
CA GLN A 53 -3.66 10.57 0.89
C GLN A 53 -4.60 10.25 2.05
N ALA A 54 -4.17 9.40 2.96
CA ALA A 54 -4.90 9.10 4.18
C ALA A 54 -3.96 8.79 5.34
N ILE A 55 -4.52 8.89 6.54
CA ILE A 55 -3.89 8.52 7.80
C ILE A 55 -4.70 7.38 8.39
N GLY A 56 -4.01 6.40 8.97
CA GLY A 56 -4.63 5.29 9.70
C GLY A 56 -3.86 4.97 10.97
N GLU A 57 -4.51 4.24 11.86
CA GLU A 57 -3.99 3.92 13.18
C GLU A 57 -3.85 2.43 13.45
N GLY A 58 -2.90 2.08 14.30
CA GLY A 58 -2.63 0.72 14.74
C GLY A 58 -2.27 0.66 16.22
N PRO A 59 -2.54 -0.47 16.90
CA PRO A 59 -2.20 -0.63 18.30
C PRO A 59 -0.68 -0.58 18.50
N LEU A 60 -0.23 0.14 19.53
CA LEU A 60 1.14 0.07 19.99
C LEU A 60 1.31 -1.24 20.76
N ALA A 61 1.90 -2.27 20.14
CA ALA A 61 2.36 -3.43 20.90
C ALA A 61 3.39 -2.92 21.93
N GLY A 62 3.19 -3.25 23.21
CA GLY A 62 4.01 -2.73 24.30
C GLY A 62 5.50 -3.08 24.18
N PRO A 63 6.38 -2.43 24.98
CA PRO A 63 7.81 -2.70 24.95
C PRO A 63 8.06 -4.18 25.30
N GLY A 64 8.63 -4.94 24.36
CA GLY A 64 8.94 -6.37 24.53
C GLY A 64 8.05 -7.35 23.76
N GLY A 65 6.97 -6.90 23.12
CA GLY A 65 6.13 -7.75 22.27
C GLY A 65 6.67 -7.89 20.84
N SER A 66 6.84 -9.11 20.35
CA SER A 66 7.18 -9.43 18.95
C SER A 66 6.18 -8.86 17.91
N ASN A 67 5.05 -8.31 18.35
CA ASN A 67 3.93 -7.84 17.52
C ASN A 67 4.01 -6.36 17.08
N TRP A 68 5.14 -5.67 17.27
CA TRP A 68 5.27 -4.27 16.82
C TRP A 68 5.10 -4.13 15.29
N LEU A 69 5.50 -5.16 14.53
CA LEU A 69 5.35 -5.20 13.08
C LEU A 69 3.87 -5.30 12.68
N ASP A 70 3.07 -6.02 13.46
CA ASP A 70 1.62 -6.16 13.24
C ASP A 70 0.89 -4.84 13.49
N GLY A 71 1.31 -4.09 14.52
CA GLY A 71 0.79 -2.74 14.77
C GLY A 71 1.02 -1.78 13.60
N LYS A 72 2.22 -1.80 13.00
CA LYS A 72 2.51 -1.01 11.79
C LYS A 72 1.73 -1.49 10.57
N ARG A 73 1.62 -2.82 10.38
CA ARG A 73 0.81 -3.39 9.29
C ARG A 73 -0.65 -2.94 9.42
N GLN A 74 -1.21 -3.00 10.61
CA GLN A 74 -2.59 -2.60 10.87
C GLN A 74 -2.81 -1.10 10.63
N ALA A 75 -1.87 -0.24 11.03
CA ALA A 75 -1.93 1.19 10.74
C ALA A 75 -1.92 1.48 9.23
N LEU A 76 -1.12 0.75 8.46
CA LEU A 76 -1.07 0.86 7.01
C LEU A 76 -2.37 0.38 6.35
N GLU A 77 -2.92 -0.75 6.80
CA GLU A 77 -4.20 -1.28 6.32
C GLU A 77 -5.35 -0.31 6.60
N ASP A 78 -5.38 0.29 7.78
CA ASP A 78 -6.39 1.28 8.15
C ASP A 78 -6.26 2.55 7.29
N ALA A 79 -5.03 3.02 7.04
CA ALA A 79 -4.77 4.14 6.14
C ALA A 79 -5.27 3.85 4.71
N ALA A 80 -5.02 2.64 4.19
CA ALA A 80 -5.50 2.22 2.89
C ALA A 80 -7.04 2.19 2.84
N ARG A 81 -7.69 1.67 3.88
CA ARG A 81 -9.17 1.67 4.00
C ARG A 81 -9.73 3.09 4.05
N ALA A 82 -9.10 3.99 4.80
CA ALA A 82 -9.49 5.39 4.88
C ALA A 82 -9.38 6.09 3.52
N ALA A 83 -8.30 5.83 2.76
CA ALA A 83 -8.12 6.36 1.42
C ALA A 83 -9.21 5.89 0.45
N VAL A 84 -9.53 4.59 0.44
CA VAL A 84 -10.61 4.03 -0.39
C VAL A 84 -11.96 4.62 -0.01
N ARG A 85 -12.27 4.74 1.28
CA ARG A 85 -13.52 5.36 1.75
C ARG A 85 -13.64 6.82 1.32
N SER A 86 -12.56 7.59 1.43
CA SER A 86 -12.51 8.98 0.98
C SER A 86 -12.81 9.09 -0.51
N LEU A 87 -12.19 8.23 -1.32
CA LEU A 87 -12.41 8.18 -2.76
C LEU A 87 -13.87 7.85 -3.13
N LEU A 88 -14.42 6.82 -2.49
CA LEU A 88 -15.80 6.36 -2.76
C LEU A 88 -16.84 7.40 -2.33
N ARG A 89 -16.63 8.09 -1.20
CA ARG A 89 -17.51 9.19 -0.77
C ARG A 89 -17.58 10.34 -1.78
N GLY A 90 -16.49 10.60 -2.49
CA GLY A 90 -16.45 11.64 -3.53
C GLY A 90 -17.08 11.22 -4.85
N THR A 91 -17.28 9.92 -5.09
CA THR A 91 -17.75 9.39 -6.38
C THR A 91 -19.19 8.88 -6.30
N GLU A 92 -19.62 8.35 -5.14
CA GLU A 92 -20.94 7.72 -4.96
C GLU A 92 -21.71 8.38 -3.81
N ARG A 93 -22.96 8.80 -4.06
CA ARG A 93 -23.82 9.41 -3.04
C ARG A 93 -24.31 8.38 -2.00
N ASN A 94 -24.42 7.11 -2.39
CA ASN A 94 -24.86 6.02 -1.53
C ASN A 94 -23.70 5.09 -1.15
N ARG A 95 -23.71 4.52 0.05
CA ARG A 95 -22.64 3.64 0.52
C ARG A 95 -22.64 2.34 -0.32
N PRO A 96 -21.59 2.04 -1.09
CA PRO A 96 -21.53 0.81 -1.86
C PRO A 96 -21.47 -0.39 -0.91
N LYS A 97 -22.14 -1.49 -1.27
CA LYS A 97 -22.19 -2.72 -0.48
C LYS A 97 -20.85 -3.47 -0.55
N HIS A 98 -20.22 -3.42 -1.73
CA HIS A 98 -18.92 -4.02 -1.98
C HIS A 98 -18.20 -3.24 -3.09
N SER A 99 -16.89 -3.05 -2.97
CA SER A 99 -16.04 -2.43 -3.98
C SER A 99 -14.81 -3.28 -4.20
N THR A 100 -14.57 -3.70 -5.44
CA THR A 100 -13.39 -4.49 -5.83
C THR A 100 -12.46 -3.60 -6.65
N GLY A 101 -11.16 -3.69 -6.39
CA GLY A 101 -10.18 -2.89 -7.12
C GLY A 101 -8.75 -3.16 -6.68
N PHE A 102 -7.86 -2.28 -7.10
CA PHE A 102 -6.44 -2.32 -6.81
C PHE A 102 -6.00 -1.07 -6.06
N VAL A 103 -5.12 -1.28 -5.08
CA VAL A 103 -4.51 -0.21 -4.29
C VAL A 103 -2.99 -0.42 -4.33
N ALA A 104 -2.24 0.62 -4.65
CA ALA A 104 -0.78 0.62 -4.54
C ALA A 104 -0.28 1.86 -3.80
N LEU A 105 0.90 1.75 -3.19
CA LEU A 105 1.56 2.88 -2.54
C LEU A 105 2.18 3.79 -3.60
N ALA A 106 1.88 5.08 -3.51
CA ALA A 106 2.45 6.10 -4.38
C ALA A 106 3.80 6.62 -3.87
N ALA A 107 4.05 6.48 -2.57
CA ALA A 107 5.28 6.87 -1.90
C ALA A 107 5.49 6.01 -0.65
N PHE A 108 6.70 6.03 -0.10
CA PHE A 108 6.98 5.36 1.16
C PHE A 108 6.08 5.91 2.29
N PRO A 109 5.37 5.04 3.03
CA PRO A 109 4.51 5.45 4.13
C PRO A 109 5.34 5.99 5.30
N ARG A 110 4.84 7.05 5.94
CA ARG A 110 5.46 7.65 7.12
C ARG A 110 4.77 7.14 8.38
N TYR A 111 5.56 6.70 9.36
CA TYR A 111 5.07 6.22 10.64
C TYR A 111 5.49 7.15 11.77
N TRP A 112 4.59 7.41 12.71
CA TRP A 112 4.89 8.08 13.97
C TRP A 112 4.03 7.49 15.09
N VAL A 113 4.30 7.86 16.33
CA VAL A 113 3.48 7.45 17.48
C VAL A 113 2.71 8.67 17.95
N ASP A 114 1.40 8.52 18.12
CA ASP A 114 0.52 9.56 18.67
C ASP A 114 -0.50 8.93 19.62
N ALA A 115 -0.75 9.57 20.74
CA ALA A 115 -1.68 9.10 21.79
C ALA A 115 -1.52 7.61 22.18
N GLY A 116 -0.28 7.09 22.21
CA GLY A 116 0.00 5.68 22.53
C GLY A 116 -0.40 4.69 21.44
N ARG A 117 -0.54 5.14 20.18
CA ARG A 117 -0.87 4.32 19.01
C ARG A 117 0.12 4.57 17.87
N TRP A 118 0.32 3.58 17.02
CA TRP A 118 1.00 3.78 15.74
C TRP A 118 0.09 4.56 14.81
N GLN A 119 0.63 5.61 14.22
CA GLN A 119 0.00 6.34 13.13
C GLN A 119 0.78 6.08 11.85
N CYS A 120 0.06 5.94 10.74
CA CYS A 120 0.62 5.75 9.41
C CYS A 120 -0.03 6.72 8.43
N GLY A 121 0.78 7.64 7.89
CA GLY A 121 0.42 8.52 6.79
C GLY A 121 0.96 7.97 5.48
N ALA A 122 0.07 7.68 4.53
CA ALA A 122 0.45 7.10 3.25
C ALA A 122 -0.34 7.73 2.11
N THR A 123 0.28 7.73 0.92
CA THR A 123 -0.38 8.14 -0.31
C THR A 123 -0.56 6.93 -1.20
N PHE A 124 -1.77 6.76 -1.72
CA PHE A 124 -2.19 5.59 -2.48
C PHE A 124 -2.64 5.97 -3.88
N TYR A 125 -2.30 5.11 -4.83
CA TYR A 125 -2.97 5.03 -6.14
C TYR A 125 -4.10 4.02 -6.02
N ILE A 126 -5.31 4.42 -6.36
CA ILE A 126 -6.51 3.58 -6.23
C ILE A 126 -7.20 3.47 -7.58
N GLU A 127 -7.38 2.24 -8.04
CA GLU A 127 -8.16 1.90 -9.22
C GLU A 127 -9.33 1.02 -8.78
N VAL A 128 -10.56 1.52 -8.95
CA VAL A 128 -11.77 0.75 -8.61
C VAL A 128 -12.25 0.06 -9.88
N SER A 129 -12.26 -1.27 -9.86
CA SER A 129 -12.63 -2.08 -11.03
C SER A 129 -14.12 -2.42 -11.06
N ASP A 130 -14.75 -2.59 -9.88
CA ASP A 130 -16.17 -2.92 -9.79
C ASP A 130 -16.79 -2.35 -8.50
N ILE A 131 -18.01 -1.82 -8.60
CA ILE A 131 -18.78 -1.26 -7.49
C ILE A 131 -20.14 -1.94 -7.49
N THR A 132 -20.38 -2.82 -6.51
CA THR A 132 -21.71 -3.39 -6.30
C THR A 132 -22.54 -2.42 -5.46
N ALA A 133 -23.40 -1.65 -6.13
CA ALA A 133 -24.35 -0.75 -5.49
C ALA A 133 -25.39 -1.53 -4.67
N PHE A 134 -25.94 -0.89 -3.64
CA PHE A 134 -27.02 -1.46 -2.84
C PHE A 134 -28.31 -1.45 -3.68
N SER A 135 -28.65 -2.56 -4.34
CA SER A 135 -29.98 -2.73 -4.94
C SER A 135 -30.98 -2.90 -3.81
N ALA A 136 -31.81 -1.89 -3.58
CA ALA A 136 -33.02 -2.04 -2.79
C ALA A 136 -33.97 -2.95 -3.60
N TYR A 137 -34.27 -4.13 -3.06
CA TYR A 137 -35.46 -4.90 -3.40
C TYR A 137 -36.19 -5.19 -2.10
#